data_AF-A0AAV5F6U8-F1
#
_entry.id   AF-A0AAV5F6U8-F1
#
_cell.length_a   1.000
_cell.length_b   1.000
_cell.length_c   1.000
_cell.angle_alpha   90.00
_cell.angle_beta   90.00
_cell.angle_gamma   90.00
#
_symmetry.space_group_name_H-M   'P 1'
#
loop_
_entity.id
_entity.type
_entity.pdbx_description
1 polymer ?
#
loop_
_entity_poly.entity_id
_entity_poly.type
_entity_poly.pdbx_seq_one_letter_code
_entity_poly.pdbx_strand_id
1 'polypeptide(L)'
;MKSLWITILRKKVASRRIDLNVIKDVDLYKIEPWDLHEKCRLEGPGEEEHNEYYFFSHKDKKYPTGTRTNRATAAGFWKATGRDKPIYANKQRQLVGMRKTLVYYKGRAPNGHKSDWIMHEKKDG
;
A
#
# COMPACT_ATOMS: atom_id res chain seq x y z
N MET A 1 6.58 9.04 14.59
CA MET A 1 5.63 8.43 13.64
C MET A 1 6.12 7.06 13.09
N LYS A 2 6.56 6.10 13.94
CA LYS A 2 7.16 4.80 13.51
C LYS A 2 6.45 3.55 14.08
N SER A 3 5.30 3.70 14.72
CA SER A 3 4.74 2.70 15.64
C SER A 3 3.61 1.83 15.05
N LEU A 4 2.81 2.36 14.12
CA LEU A 4 1.55 1.73 13.74
C LEU A 4 1.73 0.45 12.89
N TRP A 5 2.58 0.50 11.85
CA TRP A 5 2.76 -0.62 10.91
C TRP A 5 3.39 -1.87 11.54
N ILE A 6 4.45 -1.71 12.34
CA ILE A 6 5.11 -2.84 13.02
C ILE A 6 4.15 -3.50 14.01
N THR A 7 3.32 -2.68 14.67
CA THR A 7 2.28 -3.18 15.59
C THR A 7 1.21 -3.96 14.83
N ILE A 8 0.75 -3.46 13.69
CA ILE A 8 -0.19 -4.13 12.79
C ILE A 8 0.37 -5.49 12.31
N LEU A 9 1.62 -5.53 11.83
CA LEU A 9 2.25 -6.77 11.37
C LEU A 9 2.42 -7.79 12.50
N ARG A 10 2.90 -7.36 13.67
CA ARG A 10 3.05 -8.24 14.83
C ARG A 10 1.72 -8.83 15.28
N LYS A 11 0.65 -8.02 15.27
CA LYS A 11 -0.70 -8.51 15.56
C LYS A 11 -1.18 -9.51 14.51
N LYS A 12 -0.94 -9.25 13.21
CA LYS A 12 -1.29 -10.17 12.11
C LYS A 12 -0.59 -11.53 12.24
N VAL A 13 0.73 -11.53 12.42
CA VAL A 13 1.52 -12.76 12.58
C VAL A 13 1.13 -13.53 13.84
N ALA A 14 0.77 -12.82 14.91
CA ALA A 14 0.31 -13.42 16.16
C ALA A 14 -1.18 -13.80 16.17
N SER A 15 -1.89 -13.70 15.04
CA SER A 15 -3.36 -13.87 14.92
C SER A 15 -4.17 -13.09 15.97
N ARG A 16 -3.61 -11.96 16.45
CA ARG A 16 -4.26 -11.10 17.43
C ARG A 16 -5.20 -10.14 16.71
N ARG A 17 -6.32 -9.81 17.36
CA ARG A 17 -7.28 -8.82 16.84
C ARG A 17 -6.55 -7.52 16.47
N ILE A 18 -6.52 -7.24 15.18
CA ILE A 18 -6.17 -5.95 14.61
C ILE A 18 -7.46 -5.12 14.67
N ASP A 19 -7.36 -3.83 14.95
CA ASP A 19 -8.53 -2.95 14.77
C ASP A 19 -8.86 -2.91 13.28
N LEU A 20 -9.83 -3.74 12.87
CA LEU A 20 -10.20 -3.98 11.47
C LEU A 20 -10.83 -2.74 10.82
N ASN A 21 -11.26 -1.77 11.62
CA ASN A 21 -11.73 -0.47 11.14
C ASN A 21 -10.62 0.34 10.43
N VAL A 22 -9.35 -0.04 10.58
CA VAL A 22 -8.19 0.66 9.98
C VAL A 22 -7.71 0.00 8.69
N ILE A 23 -8.07 -1.26 8.42
CA ILE A 23 -7.47 -2.02 7.31
C ILE A 23 -8.52 -2.82 6.55
N LYS A 24 -8.94 -2.29 5.41
CA LYS A 24 -9.84 -2.98 4.48
C LYS A 24 -9.01 -3.93 3.60
N ASP A 25 -9.49 -5.16 3.41
CA ASP A 25 -8.95 -6.06 2.39
C ASP A 25 -9.37 -5.52 1.03
N VAL A 26 -8.39 -5.01 0.30
CA VAL A 26 -8.61 -4.29 -0.95
C VAL A 26 -7.65 -4.82 -2.01
N ASP A 27 -8.20 -5.19 -3.17
CA ASP A 27 -7.39 -5.40 -4.36
C ASP A 27 -6.97 -4.04 -4.92
N LEU A 28 -5.86 -3.51 -4.38
CA LEU A 28 -5.38 -2.16 -4.66
C LEU A 28 -5.07 -1.91 -6.13
N TYR A 29 -4.85 -2.97 -6.92
CA TYR A 29 -4.54 -2.84 -8.34
C TYR A 29 -5.79 -2.79 -9.21
N LYS A 30 -6.99 -2.92 -8.64
CA LYS A 30 -8.28 -2.75 -9.33
C LYS A 30 -8.98 -1.44 -8.97
N ILE A 31 -8.33 -0.57 -8.20
CA ILE A 31 -8.93 0.66 -7.70
C ILE A 31 -8.06 1.83 -8.11
N GLU A 32 -8.71 2.89 -8.60
CA GLU A 32 -8.00 4.12 -8.89
C GLU A 32 -7.69 4.87 -7.59
N PRO A 33 -6.55 5.56 -7.49
CA PRO A 33 -6.13 6.14 -6.23
C PRO A 33 -7.10 7.21 -5.69
N TRP A 34 -7.80 7.94 -6.57
CA TRP A 34 -8.83 8.90 -6.16
C TRP A 34 -10.11 8.24 -5.61
N ASP A 35 -10.41 7.01 -6.01
CA ASP A 35 -11.57 6.25 -5.48
C ASP A 35 -11.30 5.69 -4.07
N LEU A 36 -10.04 5.73 -3.60
CA LEU A 36 -9.69 5.27 -2.25
C LEU A 36 -10.35 6.13 -1.17
N HIS A 37 -10.49 7.43 -1.41
CA HIS A 37 -11.10 8.35 -0.44
C HIS A 37 -12.58 8.00 -0.20
N GLU A 38 -13.34 7.69 -1.26
CA GLU A 38 -14.74 7.29 -1.15
C GLU A 38 -14.90 5.94 -0.45
N LYS A 39 -14.01 4.98 -0.75
CA LYS A 39 -14.06 3.65 -0.13
C LYS A 39 -13.56 3.64 1.31
N CYS A 40 -12.81 4.66 1.75
CA CYS A 40 -12.13 4.67 3.04
C CYS A 40 -12.58 5.78 3.99
N ARG A 41 -13.54 6.61 3.58
CA ARG A 41 -14.24 7.50 4.50
C ARG A 41 -14.81 6.66 5.64
N LEU A 42 -14.38 6.95 6.86
CA LEU A 42 -15.02 6.43 8.06
C LEU A 42 -16.21 7.39 8.29
N GLU A 43 -17.40 6.85 8.56
CA GLU A 43 -18.56 7.70 8.83
C GLU A 43 -18.53 8.05 10.32
N GLY A 44 -18.01 9.23 10.66
CA GLY A 44 -17.93 9.72 12.04
C GLY A 44 -17.83 11.25 12.15
N PRO A 45 -18.46 11.89 13.14
CA PRO A 45 -18.34 13.34 13.33
C PRO A 45 -16.97 13.68 13.93
N GLY A 46 -16.17 14.48 13.21
CA GLY A 46 -14.86 14.97 13.65
C GLY A 46 -13.65 14.52 12.82
N GLU A 47 -13.84 13.98 11.62
CA GLU A 47 -12.75 13.50 10.78
C GLU A 47 -12.03 14.62 10.02
N GLU A 48 -10.92 15.05 10.60
CA GLU A 48 -9.87 15.78 9.89
C GLU A 48 -9.40 14.95 8.66
N GLU A 49 -9.08 15.67 7.58
CA GLU A 49 -8.63 15.17 6.29
C GLU A 49 -7.47 14.15 6.41
N HIS A 50 -7.79 12.87 6.58
CA HIS A 50 -6.79 11.81 6.60
C HIS A 50 -6.25 11.62 5.17
N ASN A 51 -5.12 12.26 4.86
CA ASN A 51 -4.41 12.13 3.57
C ASN A 51 -3.58 10.84 3.45
N GLU A 52 -3.61 9.96 4.46
CA GLU A 52 -2.88 8.69 4.45
C GLU A 52 -3.81 7.52 4.77
N TYR A 53 -3.80 6.49 3.91
CA TYR A 53 -4.60 5.27 4.07
C TYR A 53 -3.72 4.02 4.15
N TYR A 54 -4.15 3.03 4.93
CA TYR A 54 -3.43 1.78 5.17
C TYR A 54 -4.29 0.59 4.73
N PHE A 55 -3.69 -0.31 3.94
CA PHE A 55 -4.39 -1.46 3.35
C PHE A 55 -3.56 -2.73 3.46
N PHE A 56 -4.27 -3.86 3.56
CA PHE A 56 -3.72 -5.14 3.14
C PHE A 56 -4.23 -5.45 1.74
N SER A 57 -3.31 -5.81 0.85
CA SER A 57 -3.61 -6.27 -0.49
C SER A 57 -3.00 -7.63 -0.67
N HIS A 58 -3.76 -8.54 -1.29
CA HIS A 58 -3.19 -9.76 -1.83
C HIS A 58 -2.27 -9.39 -3.00
N LYS A 59 -1.16 -10.12 -3.15
CA LYS A 59 -0.27 -9.93 -4.31
C LYS A 59 -0.94 -10.52 -5.54
N ASP A 60 -1.50 -9.67 -6.40
CA ASP A 60 -1.95 -10.10 -7.71
C ASP A 60 -0.74 -10.33 -8.64
N LYS A 61 -0.56 -11.56 -9.10
CA LYS A 61 0.54 -11.91 -9.99
C LYS A 61 0.14 -11.56 -11.42
N LYS A 62 0.95 -10.76 -12.12
CA LYS A 62 0.77 -10.44 -13.55
C LYS A 62 0.77 -11.69 -14.43
N TYR A 63 1.50 -12.73 -14.01
CA TYR A 63 1.57 -14.02 -14.70
C TYR A 63 1.48 -15.15 -13.66
N PRO A 64 0.80 -16.27 -13.97
CA PRO A 64 0.65 -17.39 -13.02
C PRO A 64 1.98 -17.90 -12.43
N THR A 65 3.03 -17.92 -13.26
CA THR A 65 4.37 -18.42 -12.93
C THR A 65 5.36 -17.31 -12.55
N GLY A 66 4.94 -16.05 -12.53
CA GLY A 66 5.83 -14.90 -12.34
C GLY A 66 5.79 -14.29 -10.93
N THR A 67 6.85 -13.58 -10.56
CA THR A 67 6.92 -12.75 -9.34
C THR A 67 6.48 -11.31 -9.58
N ARG A 68 6.23 -10.95 -10.85
CA ARG A 68 5.85 -9.59 -11.25
C ARG A 68 4.41 -9.34 -10.85
N THR A 69 4.20 -8.34 -10.01
CA THR A 69 2.87 -7.90 -9.59
C THR A 69 2.16 -7.18 -10.74
N ASN A 70 0.87 -7.44 -10.95
CA ASN A 70 0.07 -6.62 -11.85
C ASN A 70 -0.15 -5.26 -11.18
N ARG A 71 0.11 -4.19 -11.91
CA ARG A 71 0.06 -2.81 -11.39
C ARG A 71 -0.73 -1.88 -12.30
N ALA A 72 -1.40 -2.43 -13.31
CA ALA A 72 -2.30 -1.67 -14.14
C ALA A 72 -3.66 -1.59 -13.46
N THR A 73 -4.27 -0.41 -13.51
CA THR A 73 -5.67 -0.17 -13.18
C THR A 73 -6.44 0.07 -14.48
N ALA A 74 -7.72 0.43 -14.42
CA ALA A 74 -8.51 0.71 -15.62
C ALA A 74 -8.04 2.01 -16.30
N ALA A 75 -7.74 3.04 -15.51
CA ALA A 75 -7.37 4.37 -15.98
C ALA A 75 -5.86 4.62 -16.03
N GLY A 76 -5.02 3.73 -15.50
CA GLY A 76 -3.60 4.00 -15.37
C GLY A 76 -2.76 2.83 -14.86
N PHE A 77 -1.62 3.13 -14.25
CA PHE A 77 -0.73 2.12 -13.69
C PHE A 77 0.20 2.67 -12.60
N TRP A 78 0.57 1.80 -11.67
CA TRP A 78 1.57 2.07 -10.63
C TRP A 78 2.97 1.71 -11.10
N LYS A 79 3.88 2.68 -11.08
CA LYS A 79 5.29 2.52 -11.45
C LYS A 79 6.17 2.60 -10.21
N ALA A 80 7.04 1.61 -10.01
CA ALA A 80 8.04 1.67 -8.95
C ALA A 80 9.03 2.82 -9.22
N THR A 81 9.41 3.56 -8.17
CA THR A 81 10.38 4.64 -8.26
C THR A 81 11.43 4.53 -7.15
N GLY A 82 12.67 4.88 -7.49
CA GLY A 82 13.81 4.82 -6.59
C GLY A 82 14.23 3.40 -6.18
N ARG A 83 15.12 3.34 -5.19
CA ARG A 83 15.55 2.08 -4.55
C ARG A 83 14.64 1.73 -3.39
N ASP A 84 14.43 0.42 -3.19
CA ASP A 84 13.71 -0.08 -2.03
C ASP A 84 14.44 0.31 -0.73
N LYS A 85 13.69 0.74 0.29
CA LYS A 85 14.24 1.20 1.57
C LYS A 85 14.03 0.13 2.65
N PRO A 86 15.05 -0.22 3.47
CA PRO A 86 14.87 -1.17 4.55
C PRO A 86 13.92 -0.62 5.63
N ILE A 87 13.12 -1.52 6.21
CA ILE A 87 12.25 -1.24 7.36
C ILE A 87 12.85 -1.93 8.57
N TYR A 88 13.14 -1.15 9.61
CA TYR A 88 13.74 -1.64 10.86
C TYR A 88 12.73 -1.60 12.01
N ALA A 89 12.68 -2.66 12.82
CA ALA A 89 11.73 -2.77 13.94
C ALA A 89 12.08 -1.88 15.14
N ASN A 90 13.35 -1.61 15.38
CA ASN A 90 13.83 -0.95 16.60
C ASN A 90 15.16 -0.20 16.38
N LYS A 91 15.64 0.44 17.45
CA LYS A 91 16.91 1.17 17.47
C LYS A 91 18.11 0.26 17.16
N GLN A 92 17.99 -1.03 17.44
CA GLN A 92 18.98 -2.07 17.15
C GLN A 92 19.01 -2.45 15.65
N ARG A 93 18.25 -1.77 14.79
CA ARG A 93 18.22 -1.95 13.33
C ARG A 93 17.93 -3.39 12.90
N GLN A 94 17.08 -4.11 13.64
CA GLN A 94 16.57 -5.40 13.20
C GLN A 94 15.73 -5.22 11.94
N LEU A 95 16.19 -5.75 10.80
CA LEU A 95 15.49 -5.69 9.52
C LEU A 95 14.23 -6.55 9.58
N VAL A 96 13.08 -5.96 9.24
CA VAL A 96 11.78 -6.65 9.22
C VAL A 96 11.11 -6.63 7.86
N GLY A 97 11.71 -5.97 6.88
CA GLY A 97 11.19 -5.96 5.52
C GLY A 97 11.74 -4.81 4.69
N MET A 98 11.16 -4.67 3.50
CA MET A 98 11.54 -3.67 2.51
C MET A 98 10.32 -2.83 2.12
N ARG A 99 10.51 -1.52 1.99
CA ARG A 99 9.51 -0.57 1.48
C ARG A 99 9.86 -0.19 0.05
N LYS A 100 8.95 -0.48 -0.87
CA LYS A 100 8.95 -0.01 -2.26
C LYS A 100 8.02 1.19 -2.40
N THR A 101 8.50 2.23 -3.07
CA THR A 101 7.68 3.40 -3.41
C THR A 101 7.17 3.27 -4.84
N LEU A 102 5.90 3.55 -5.04
CA LEU A 102 5.26 3.60 -6.35
C LEU A 102 4.62 4.96 -6.56
N VAL A 103 4.64 5.41 -7.82
CA VAL A 103 3.93 6.60 -8.29
C VAL A 103 2.88 6.14 -9.29
N TYR A 104 1.68 6.68 -9.19
CA TYR A 104 0.63 6.41 -10.16
C TYR A 104 0.79 7.28 -11.41
N TYR A 105 0.56 6.67 -12.56
CA TYR A 105 0.53 7.32 -13.87
C TYR A 105 -0.85 7.12 -14.50
N LYS A 106 -1.50 8.22 -14.92
CA LYS A 106 -2.79 8.18 -15.63
C LYS A 106 -2.56 7.94 -17.13
N GLY A 107 -3.36 7.07 -17.73
CA GLY A 107 -3.23 6.64 -19.12
C GLY A 107 -2.43 5.34 -19.28
N ARG A 108 -2.28 4.87 -20.52
CA ARG A 108 -1.64 3.57 -20.80
C ARG A 108 -0.12 3.67 -20.75
N ALA A 109 0.52 2.65 -20.18
CA ALA A 109 1.96 2.48 -20.26
C ALA A 109 2.42 2.28 -21.72
N PRO A 110 3.59 2.81 -22.12
CA PRO A 110 4.54 3.58 -21.31
C PRO A 110 4.23 5.08 -21.23
N ASN A 111 3.25 5.59 -21.99
CA ASN A 111 3.01 7.02 -22.22
C ASN A 111 2.08 7.70 -21.20
N GLY A 112 1.94 7.11 -20.00
CA GLY A 112 1.10 7.70 -18.96
C GLY A 112 1.67 9.02 -18.42
N HIS A 113 0.80 9.85 -17.88
CA HIS A 113 1.15 11.10 -17.20
C HIS A 113 1.32 10.86 -15.71
N LYS A 114 2.45 11.32 -15.15
CA LYS A 114 2.75 11.19 -13.73
C LYS A 114 1.70 11.97 -12.91
N SER A 115 1.24 11.38 -11.82
CA SER A 115 0.40 12.05 -10.82
C SER A 115 1.13 12.20 -9.48
N ASP A 116 0.48 12.86 -8.51
CA ASP A 116 0.98 13.03 -7.16
C ASP A 116 0.63 11.87 -6.21
N TRP A 117 -0.10 10.87 -6.70
CA TRP A 117 -0.46 9.71 -5.90
C TRP A 117 0.74 8.79 -5.68
N ILE A 118 1.06 8.58 -4.40
CA ILE A 118 2.17 7.77 -3.93
C ILE A 118 1.65 6.57 -3.16
N MET A 119 2.20 5.39 -3.43
CA MET A 119 1.96 4.17 -2.65
C MET A 119 3.26 3.66 -2.04
N HIS A 120 3.19 3.22 -0.79
CA HIS A 120 4.29 2.56 -0.09
C HIS A 120 3.97 1.08 0.15
N GLU A 121 4.34 0.25 -0.82
CA GLU A 121 4.24 -1.20 -0.73
C GLU A 121 5.32 -1.73 0.23
N LYS A 122 4.92 -2.41 1.29
CA LYS A 122 5.84 -3.01 2.26
C LYS A 122 5.80 -4.52 2.07
N LYS A 123 6.97 -5.14 1.88
CA LYS A 123 7.13 -6.59 1.83
C LYS A 123 7.88 -7.02 3.07
N ASP A 124 7.37 -8.06 3.72
CA ASP A 124 8.06 -8.71 4.82
C ASP A 124 9.36 -9.36 4.29
N GLY A 125 10.38 -9.37 5.15
CA GLY A 125 11.68 -10.00 4.89
C GLY A 125 11.68 -11.49 5.22
#